data_AF-A0A1W5DDE2-F1
#
_entry.id   AF-A0A1W5DDE2-F1
#
_cell.length_a   1.000
_cell.length_b   1.000
_cell.length_c   1.000
_cell.angle_alpha   90.00
_cell.angle_beta   90.00
_cell.angle_gamma   90.00
#
_symmetry.space_group_name_H-M   'P 1'
#
loop_
_entity.id
_entity.type
_entity.pdbx_description
1 polymer ?
#
loop_
_entity_poly.entity_id
_entity_poly.type
_entity_poly.pdbx_seq_one_letter_code
_entity_poly.pdbx_strand_id
1 'polypeptide(L)'
;MTSAQQADRTAHPTLTSHGFRARDLGMFDPNPNLEAVESKEGYQIFHDVWSFTEHVKSKAVTPELAKVIRKNLDACLLGKAERWHTSETDAVYKSSLRNDPDSCTLWCKALESRFREAPGISLSRLESLRYTIRDARNRLDPEDFVSQIIMNGKNSGLATTEAQQILLAYEHFDAEF
;
A
#
# COMPACT_ATOMS: atom_id res chain seq x y z
N MET A 1 32.37 -18.11 -28.07
CA MET A 1 31.24 -17.19 -28.25
C MET A 1 30.00 -17.84 -27.67
N THR A 2 29.67 -17.58 -26.40
CA THR A 2 28.38 -17.97 -25.80
C THR A 2 28.10 -17.09 -24.58
N SER A 3 27.76 -15.84 -24.83
CA SER A 3 27.17 -14.93 -23.84
C SER A 3 25.95 -14.28 -24.47
N ALA A 4 24.78 -14.85 -24.26
CA ALA A 4 23.49 -14.18 -24.39
C ALA A 4 22.35 -15.17 -24.11
N GLN A 5 22.21 -15.62 -22.87
CA GLN A 5 20.93 -16.22 -22.43
C GLN A 5 20.77 -16.11 -20.91
N GLN A 6 20.96 -14.91 -20.39
CA GLN A 6 20.48 -14.55 -19.05
C GLN A 6 20.14 -13.06 -19.04
N ALA A 7 19.23 -12.68 -19.94
CA ALA A 7 18.59 -11.37 -19.91
C ALA A 7 17.24 -11.50 -19.21
N ASP A 8 17.16 -10.85 -18.06
CA ASP A 8 15.97 -10.19 -17.52
C ASP A 8 14.70 -11.03 -17.30
N ARG A 9 14.64 -11.72 -16.15
CA ARG A 9 13.41 -12.35 -15.62
C ARG A 9 12.71 -11.49 -14.56
N THR A 10 13.06 -10.20 -14.47
CA THR A 10 12.62 -9.29 -13.40
C THR A 10 11.97 -8.01 -13.94
N ALA A 11 11.67 -7.94 -15.24
CA ALA A 11 10.88 -6.85 -15.78
C ALA A 11 9.44 -6.96 -15.27
N HIS A 12 9.08 -6.10 -14.31
CA HIS A 12 7.70 -5.93 -13.92
C HIS A 12 6.88 -5.42 -15.11
N PRO A 13 5.64 -5.90 -15.29
CA PRO A 13 4.80 -5.49 -16.40
C PRO A 13 4.58 -3.97 -16.39
N THR A 14 4.74 -3.34 -17.55
CA THR A 14 4.49 -1.90 -17.71
C THR A 14 3.00 -1.67 -17.93
N LEU A 15 2.40 -0.86 -17.06
CA LEU A 15 1.01 -0.45 -17.21
C LEU A 15 0.82 0.44 -18.45
N THR A 16 -0.04 0.01 -19.38
CA THR A 16 -0.38 0.76 -20.59
C THR A 16 -1.84 1.20 -20.58
N SER A 17 -2.13 2.33 -21.22
CA SER A 17 -3.52 2.82 -21.37
C SER A 17 -4.38 1.91 -22.25
N HIS A 18 -3.75 1.21 -23.20
CA HIS A 18 -4.37 0.18 -24.03
C HIS A 18 -4.03 -1.21 -23.46
N GLY A 19 -5.05 -2.00 -23.12
CA GLY A 19 -4.85 -3.40 -22.71
C GLY A 19 -4.50 -3.61 -21.24
N PHE A 20 -5.03 -2.78 -20.33
CA PHE A 20 -4.88 -2.93 -18.88
C PHE A 20 -5.06 -4.39 -18.42
N ARG A 21 -4.10 -4.91 -17.67
CA ARG A 21 -4.25 -6.13 -16.89
C ARG A 21 -4.09 -5.76 -15.42
N ALA A 22 -4.96 -6.32 -14.58
CA ALA A 22 -4.90 -6.09 -13.13
C ALA A 22 -3.50 -6.40 -12.57
N ARG A 23 -2.85 -7.46 -13.07
CA ARG A 23 -1.49 -7.86 -12.69
C ARG A 23 -0.41 -6.82 -13.03
N ASP A 24 -0.64 -5.93 -14.00
CA ASP A 24 0.32 -4.88 -14.37
C ASP A 24 0.28 -3.71 -13.36
N LEU A 25 -0.86 -3.52 -12.69
CA LEU A 25 -0.98 -2.62 -11.53
C LEU A 25 -0.63 -3.32 -10.22
N GLY A 26 -0.80 -4.64 -10.17
CA GLY A 26 -0.70 -5.46 -8.96
C GLY A 26 -2.05 -5.80 -8.36
N MET A 27 -2.06 -6.85 -7.54
CA MET A 27 -3.27 -7.38 -6.90
C MET A 27 -3.32 -6.97 -5.43
N PHE A 28 -4.50 -6.73 -4.88
CA PHE A 28 -4.70 -6.38 -3.48
C PHE A 28 -5.46 -7.49 -2.77
N ASP A 29 -4.81 -8.15 -1.81
CA ASP A 29 -5.39 -9.19 -0.96
C ASP A 29 -5.07 -8.90 0.51
N PRO A 30 -5.91 -8.14 1.24
CA PRO A 30 -5.57 -7.62 2.55
C PRO A 30 -5.38 -8.74 3.58
N ASN A 31 -4.16 -8.85 4.12
CA ASN A 31 -3.82 -9.82 5.14
C ASN A 31 -2.72 -9.29 6.09
N PRO A 32 -3.06 -8.92 7.34
CA PRO A 32 -2.10 -8.32 8.27
C PRO A 32 -1.06 -9.31 8.81
N ASN A 33 -1.18 -10.61 8.51
CA ASN A 33 -0.24 -11.64 8.96
C ASN A 33 0.84 -11.98 7.93
N LEU A 34 0.85 -11.28 6.79
CA LEU A 34 1.82 -11.46 5.71
C LEU A 34 2.66 -10.19 5.54
N GLU A 35 3.77 -10.32 4.83
CA GLU A 35 4.58 -9.17 4.38
C GLU A 35 3.71 -8.16 3.63
N ALA A 36 4.03 -6.86 3.72
CA ALA A 36 3.21 -5.80 3.12
C ALA A 36 3.03 -5.99 1.60
N VAL A 37 4.07 -6.50 0.91
CA VAL A 37 4.07 -6.78 -0.52
C VAL A 37 4.79 -8.11 -0.80
N GLU A 38 4.13 -9.01 -1.51
CA GLU A 38 4.70 -10.26 -2.03
C GLU A 38 4.92 -10.14 -3.55
N SER A 39 6.01 -10.69 -4.07
CA SER A 39 6.21 -10.86 -5.52
C SER A 39 5.86 -12.29 -5.93
N LYS A 40 4.89 -12.45 -6.82
CA LYS A 40 4.39 -13.75 -7.27
C LYS A 40 4.29 -13.79 -8.79
N GLU A 41 4.91 -14.77 -9.44
CA GLU A 41 4.78 -15.02 -10.89
C GLU A 41 4.93 -13.76 -11.78
N GLY A 42 5.84 -12.84 -11.41
CA GLY A 42 6.11 -11.62 -12.17
C GLY A 42 5.18 -10.43 -11.89
N TYR A 43 4.26 -10.53 -10.93
CA TYR A 43 3.44 -9.40 -10.46
C TYR A 43 3.52 -9.26 -8.94
N GLN A 44 3.03 -8.12 -8.43
CA GLN A 44 3.00 -7.81 -7.00
C GLN A 44 1.63 -8.11 -6.40
N ILE A 45 1.62 -8.68 -5.20
CA ILE A 45 0.44 -8.81 -4.34
C ILE A 45 0.66 -7.93 -3.13
N PHE A 46 -0.23 -6.97 -2.92
CA PHE A 46 -0.21 -6.06 -1.79
C PHE A 46 -1.14 -6.60 -0.71
N HIS A 47 -0.59 -6.82 0.47
CA HIS A 47 -1.34 -7.22 1.67
C HIS A 47 -1.62 -6.03 2.59
N ASP A 48 -0.79 -4.99 2.50
CA ASP A 48 -1.00 -3.70 3.15
C ASP A 48 -1.75 -2.72 2.24
N VAL A 49 -2.74 -2.03 2.81
CA VAL A 49 -3.59 -1.10 2.05
C VAL A 49 -2.84 0.17 1.66
N TRP A 50 -1.92 0.67 2.50
CA TRP A 50 -1.19 1.89 2.23
C TRP A 50 -0.18 1.70 1.11
N SER A 51 0.53 0.57 1.11
CA SER A 51 1.42 0.19 0.01
C SER A 51 0.65 0.10 -1.31
N PHE A 52 -0.54 -0.50 -1.32
CA PHE A 52 -1.36 -0.59 -2.52
C PHE A 52 -1.83 0.78 -3.01
N THR A 53 -2.36 1.64 -2.13
CA THR A 53 -2.89 2.94 -2.55
C THR A 53 -1.80 3.92 -2.96
N GLU A 54 -0.64 3.89 -2.32
CA GLU A 54 0.56 4.61 -2.79
C GLU A 54 0.98 4.13 -4.17
N HIS A 55 0.98 2.81 -4.41
CA HIS A 55 1.29 2.26 -5.73
C HIS A 55 0.30 2.73 -6.79
N VAL A 56 -1.01 2.69 -6.50
CA VAL A 56 -2.07 3.21 -7.39
C VAL A 56 -1.83 4.68 -7.74
N LYS A 57 -1.55 5.53 -6.74
CA LYS A 57 -1.24 6.96 -6.95
C LYS A 57 0.00 7.13 -7.84
N SER A 58 1.06 6.34 -7.60
CA SER A 58 2.31 6.39 -8.36
C SER A 58 2.14 6.00 -9.83
N LYS A 59 1.13 5.18 -10.17
CA LYS A 59 0.82 4.75 -11.54
C LYS A 59 -0.20 5.66 -12.23
N ALA A 60 -1.02 6.37 -11.47
CA ALA A 60 -2.03 7.31 -11.97
C ALA A 60 -1.44 8.69 -12.36
N VAL A 61 -0.29 8.71 -13.03
CA VAL A 61 0.48 9.94 -13.31
C VAL A 61 -0.06 10.78 -14.47
N THR A 62 -0.84 10.18 -15.38
CA THR A 62 -1.53 10.92 -16.45
C THR A 62 -3.04 10.75 -16.35
N PRO A 63 -3.84 11.69 -16.88
CA PRO A 63 -5.30 11.57 -16.91
C PRO A 63 -5.79 10.29 -17.59
N GLU A 64 -5.10 9.83 -18.63
CA GLU A 64 -5.43 8.60 -19.36
C GLU A 64 -5.20 7.36 -18.50
N LEU A 65 -4.04 7.27 -17.83
CA LEU A 65 -3.72 6.17 -16.93
C LEU A 65 -4.65 6.18 -15.72
N ALA A 66 -4.88 7.34 -15.10
CA ALA A 66 -5.83 7.48 -14.01
C ALA A 66 -7.23 7.00 -14.41
N LYS A 67 -7.70 7.37 -15.60
CA LYS A 67 -8.99 6.92 -16.15
C LYS A 67 -9.04 5.41 -16.36
N VAL A 68 -7.96 4.79 -16.82
CA VAL A 68 -7.88 3.34 -17.02
C VAL A 68 -7.86 2.61 -15.68
N ILE A 69 -7.01 3.05 -14.74
CA ILE A 69 -6.88 2.47 -13.41
C ILE A 69 -8.23 2.51 -12.69
N ARG A 70 -8.87 3.67 -12.58
CA ARG A 70 -10.14 3.79 -11.85
C ARG A 70 -11.28 2.90 -12.37
N LYS A 71 -11.27 2.64 -13.68
CA LYS A 71 -12.29 1.82 -14.32
C LYS A 71 -12.08 0.33 -14.09
N ASN A 72 -10.88 -0.09 -13.72
CA ASN A 72 -10.51 -1.50 -13.62
C ASN A 72 -9.93 -1.88 -12.25
N LEU A 73 -9.96 -0.96 -11.27
CA LEU A 73 -9.39 -1.19 -9.94
C LEU A 73 -10.10 -2.32 -9.20
N ASP A 74 -11.39 -2.51 -9.47
CA ASP A 74 -12.18 -3.65 -8.99
C ASP A 74 -11.58 -5.00 -9.40
N ALA A 75 -10.96 -5.09 -10.58
CA ALA A 75 -10.31 -6.31 -11.05
C ALA A 75 -8.98 -6.61 -10.35
N CYS A 76 -8.42 -5.66 -9.60
CA CYS A 76 -7.22 -5.86 -8.78
C CYS A 76 -7.54 -6.44 -7.40
N LEU A 77 -8.80 -6.48 -6.98
CA LEU A 77 -9.18 -6.91 -5.64
C LEU A 77 -9.26 -8.44 -5.55
N LEU A 78 -8.77 -9.01 -4.45
CA LEU A 78 -8.84 -10.42 -4.14
C LEU A 78 -9.43 -10.65 -2.74
N GLY A 79 -9.89 -11.89 -2.50
CA GLY A 79 -10.23 -12.36 -1.16
C GLY A 79 -11.24 -11.47 -0.43
N LYS A 80 -10.81 -10.89 0.70
CA LYS A 80 -11.66 -9.99 1.51
C LYS A 80 -11.98 -8.67 0.81
N ALA A 81 -11.05 -8.15 0.01
CA ALA A 81 -11.26 -6.91 -0.74
C ALA A 81 -12.31 -7.09 -1.85
N GLU A 82 -12.22 -8.20 -2.59
CA GLU A 82 -13.21 -8.55 -3.60
C GLU A 82 -14.60 -8.75 -2.98
N ARG A 83 -14.69 -9.48 -1.86
CA ARG A 83 -15.96 -9.68 -1.15
C ARG A 83 -16.59 -8.37 -0.71
N TRP A 84 -15.81 -7.46 -0.13
CA TRP A 84 -16.29 -6.15 0.29
C TRP A 84 -16.85 -5.36 -0.91
N HIS A 85 -16.12 -5.32 -2.02
CA HIS A 85 -16.56 -4.59 -3.20
C HIS A 85 -17.75 -5.25 -3.91
N THR A 86 -17.89 -6.57 -3.88
CA THR A 86 -18.98 -7.28 -4.58
C THR A 86 -20.26 -7.32 -3.75
N SER A 87 -20.14 -7.60 -2.45
CA SER A 87 -21.26 -8.00 -1.59
C SER A 87 -21.61 -7.00 -0.49
N GLU A 88 -20.66 -6.17 -0.06
CA GLU A 88 -20.82 -5.30 1.13
C GLU A 88 -20.96 -3.82 0.78
N THR A 89 -20.84 -3.48 -0.50
CA THR A 89 -21.01 -2.12 -1.02
C THR A 89 -22.20 -2.07 -1.97
N ASP A 90 -22.95 -0.97 -1.93
CA ASP A 90 -24.12 -0.79 -2.78
C ASP A 90 -23.75 -0.33 -4.21
N ALA A 91 -24.69 -0.48 -5.14
CA ALA A 91 -24.46 -0.17 -6.55
C ALA A 91 -24.21 1.32 -6.83
N VAL A 92 -24.79 2.23 -6.03
CA VAL A 92 -24.61 3.68 -6.19
C VAL A 92 -23.18 4.05 -5.81
N TYR A 93 -22.70 3.56 -4.66
CA TYR A 93 -21.34 3.78 -4.19
C TYR A 93 -20.30 3.23 -5.16
N LYS A 94 -20.50 2.01 -5.70
CA LYS A 94 -19.62 1.44 -6.73
C LYS A 94 -19.59 2.29 -8.01
N SER A 95 -20.75 2.80 -8.42
CA SER A 95 -20.86 3.67 -9.59
C SER A 95 -20.09 4.97 -9.37
N SER A 96 -20.22 5.60 -8.20
CA SER A 96 -19.43 6.77 -7.81
C SER A 96 -17.94 6.48 -7.82
N LEU A 97 -17.53 5.35 -7.23
CA LEU A 97 -16.14 4.90 -7.24
C LEU A 97 -15.61 4.70 -8.65
N ARG A 98 -16.40 4.35 -9.66
CA ARG A 98 -15.90 4.11 -11.02
C ARG A 98 -15.90 5.35 -11.92
N ASN A 99 -16.89 6.21 -11.74
CA ASN A 99 -17.25 7.23 -12.72
C ASN A 99 -16.83 8.64 -12.35
N ASP A 100 -16.50 8.91 -11.08
CA ASP A 100 -16.04 10.21 -10.64
C ASP A 100 -14.69 10.60 -11.30
N PRO A 101 -14.46 11.88 -11.67
CA PRO A 101 -13.17 12.31 -12.19
C PRO A 101 -11.99 12.10 -11.22
N ASP A 102 -12.21 12.27 -9.91
CA ASP A 102 -11.25 12.09 -8.81
C ASP A 102 -11.33 10.67 -8.20
N SER A 103 -11.96 9.76 -8.93
CA SER A 103 -12.25 8.40 -8.50
C SER A 103 -11.02 7.60 -8.03
N CYS A 104 -9.81 7.81 -8.58
CA CYS A 104 -8.61 7.15 -8.04
C CYS A 104 -8.38 7.51 -6.57
N THR A 105 -8.57 8.78 -6.21
CA THR A 105 -8.49 9.27 -4.83
C THR A 105 -9.62 8.70 -3.99
N LEU A 106 -10.84 8.65 -4.53
CA LEU A 106 -11.99 8.06 -3.82
C LEU A 106 -11.79 6.57 -3.55
N TRP A 107 -11.27 5.81 -4.52
CA TRP A 107 -10.88 4.41 -4.36
C TRP A 107 -9.85 4.24 -3.25
N CYS A 108 -8.77 5.02 -3.29
CA CYS A 108 -7.73 4.95 -2.26
C CYS A 108 -8.32 5.20 -0.86
N LYS A 109 -9.11 6.27 -0.71
CA LYS A 109 -9.76 6.59 0.57
C LYS A 109 -10.73 5.50 1.03
N ALA A 110 -11.50 4.91 0.12
CA ALA A 110 -12.45 3.86 0.44
C ALA A 110 -11.74 2.59 0.93
N LEU A 111 -10.66 2.20 0.24
CA LEU A 111 -9.84 1.06 0.61
C LEU A 111 -9.13 1.30 1.94
N GLU A 112 -8.45 2.45 2.10
CA GLU A 112 -7.77 2.84 3.34
C GLU A 112 -8.74 2.83 4.52
N SER A 113 -9.93 3.43 4.36
CA SER A 113 -10.95 3.44 5.42
C SER A 113 -11.42 2.03 5.81
N ARG A 114 -11.55 1.12 4.84
CA ARG A 114 -12.07 -0.23 5.06
C ARG A 114 -11.03 -1.19 5.64
N PHE A 115 -9.79 -1.12 5.14
CA PHE A 115 -8.76 -2.14 5.37
C PHE A 115 -7.58 -1.67 6.21
N ARG A 116 -7.53 -0.40 6.61
CA ARG A 116 -6.55 0.04 7.62
C ARG A 116 -6.69 -0.75 8.91
N GLU A 117 -5.59 -0.91 9.61
CA GLU A 117 -5.63 -1.46 10.95
C GLU A 117 -6.44 -0.54 11.88
N ALA A 118 -7.12 -1.14 12.86
CA ALA A 118 -7.96 -0.38 13.78
C ALA A 118 -7.12 0.70 14.51
N PRO A 119 -7.54 1.98 14.50
CA PRO A 119 -6.73 3.07 15.01
C PRO A 119 -6.23 2.87 16.45
N GLY A 120 -7.06 2.29 17.32
CA GLY A 120 -6.68 2.00 18.71
C GLY A 120 -5.56 0.96 18.84
N ILE A 121 -5.55 -0.07 17.99
CA ILE A 121 -4.49 -1.09 18.00
C ILE A 121 -3.17 -0.48 17.55
N SER A 122 -3.19 0.27 16.45
CA SER A 122 -2.00 0.90 15.93
C SER A 122 -1.49 2.02 16.83
N LEU A 123 -2.38 2.75 17.52
CA LEU A 123 -1.98 3.73 18.53
C LEU A 123 -1.25 3.05 19.70
N SER A 124 -1.80 1.97 20.26
CA SER A 124 -1.15 1.25 21.37
C SER A 124 0.21 0.69 20.96
N ARG A 125 0.36 0.19 19.73
CA ARG A 125 1.66 -0.25 19.20
C ARG A 125 2.62 0.92 19.07
N LEU A 126 2.16 2.02 18.46
CA LEU A 126 2.96 3.24 18.29
C LEU A 126 3.51 3.72 19.63
N GLU A 127 2.64 3.88 20.64
CA GLU A 127 3.04 4.34 21.98
C GLU A 127 4.13 3.47 22.61
N SER A 128 4.14 2.16 22.32
CA SER A 128 5.14 1.21 22.82
C SER A 128 6.44 1.14 22.03
N LEU A 129 6.46 1.60 20.77
CA LEU A 129 7.62 1.49 19.89
C LEU A 129 8.70 2.50 20.27
N ARG A 130 9.92 2.04 20.51
CA ARG A 130 11.12 2.88 20.66
C ARG A 130 12.28 2.22 19.95
N TYR A 131 13.18 3.03 19.39
CA TYR A 131 14.45 2.55 18.86
C TYR A 131 15.58 3.11 19.70
N THR A 132 16.29 2.20 20.38
CA THR A 132 17.30 2.51 21.39
C THR A 132 18.72 2.28 20.88
N ILE A 133 19.73 2.74 21.62
CA ILE A 133 21.14 2.39 21.34
C ILE A 133 21.34 0.88 21.41
N ARG A 134 20.63 0.20 22.32
CA ARG A 134 20.69 -1.26 22.43
C ARG A 134 20.21 -1.95 21.16
N ASP A 135 19.15 -1.46 20.53
CA ASP A 135 18.62 -1.99 19.27
C ASP A 135 19.64 -1.84 18.14
N ALA A 136 20.28 -0.68 18.05
CA ALA A 136 21.37 -0.44 17.10
C ALA A 136 22.57 -1.37 17.35
N ARG A 137 22.96 -1.60 18.62
CA ARG A 137 24.03 -2.56 18.98
C ARG A 137 23.68 -3.99 18.60
N ASN A 138 22.40 -4.34 18.69
CA ASN A 138 21.87 -5.64 18.29
C ASN A 138 21.68 -5.77 16.77
N ARG A 139 22.02 -4.74 15.99
CA ARG A 139 21.87 -4.69 14.53
C ARG A 139 20.42 -4.87 14.07
N LEU A 140 19.46 -4.36 14.84
CA LEU A 140 18.11 -4.18 14.32
C LEU A 140 18.14 -3.12 13.22
N ASP A 141 17.37 -3.33 12.17
CA ASP A 141 17.34 -2.40 11.05
C ASP A 141 16.54 -1.15 11.41
N PRO A 142 17.13 0.06 11.38
CA PRO A 142 16.39 1.29 11.59
C PRO A 142 15.32 1.53 10.51
N GLU A 143 15.46 0.99 9.30
CA GLU A 143 14.46 1.14 8.23
C GLU A 143 13.17 0.37 8.55
N ASP A 144 13.30 -0.85 9.08
CA ASP A 144 12.16 -1.65 9.56
C ASP A 144 11.42 -0.94 10.70
N PHE A 145 12.18 -0.31 11.60
CA PHE A 145 11.61 0.48 12.70
C PHE A 145 10.85 1.71 12.19
N VAL A 146 11.46 2.51 11.31
CA VAL A 146 10.81 3.70 10.73
C VAL A 146 9.56 3.29 9.96
N SER A 147 9.61 2.19 9.20
CA SER A 147 8.46 1.63 8.49
C SER A 147 7.31 1.30 9.44
N GLN A 148 7.59 0.72 10.61
CA GLN A 148 6.59 0.46 11.64
C GLN A 148 6.00 1.74 12.24
N ILE A 149 6.79 2.78 12.48
CA ILE A 149 6.30 4.08 12.96
C ILE A 149 5.36 4.70 11.93
N ILE A 150 5.77 4.75 10.66
CA ILE A 150 4.96 5.32 9.57
C ILE A 150 3.64 4.56 9.44
N MET A 151 3.68 3.23 9.46
CA MET A 151 2.50 2.38 9.32
C MET A 151 1.51 2.60 10.46
N ASN A 152 1.98 2.53 11.72
CA ASN A 152 1.13 2.73 12.88
C ASN A 152 0.63 4.19 12.99
N GLY A 153 1.44 5.16 12.58
CA GLY A 153 1.07 6.57 12.49
C GLY A 153 -0.05 6.83 11.46
N LYS A 154 0.03 6.21 10.28
CA LYS A 154 -1.03 6.28 9.25
C LYS A 154 -2.32 5.60 9.73
N ASN A 155 -2.23 4.40 10.29
CA ASN A 155 -3.39 3.64 10.78
C ASN A 155 -4.11 4.34 11.95
N SER A 156 -3.35 4.89 12.91
CA SER A 156 -3.90 5.65 14.04
C SER A 156 -4.47 7.02 13.64
N GLY A 157 -4.05 7.54 12.48
CA GLY A 157 -4.42 8.87 11.99
C GLY A 157 -3.56 10.00 12.54
N LEU A 158 -2.52 9.70 13.34
CA LEU A 158 -1.61 10.70 13.91
C LEU A 158 -0.61 11.25 12.89
N ALA A 159 -0.21 10.45 11.89
CA ALA A 159 0.81 10.84 10.90
C ALA A 159 0.36 10.53 9.46
N THR A 160 -0.53 11.38 8.94
CA THR A 160 -1.10 11.22 7.58
C THR A 160 -0.32 11.98 6.52
N THR A 161 0.61 12.85 6.93
CA THR A 161 1.52 13.59 6.04
C THR A 161 2.97 13.15 6.23
N GLU A 162 3.80 13.34 5.20
CA GLU A 162 5.23 13.03 5.25
C GLU A 162 5.96 13.78 6.36
N ALA A 163 5.66 15.08 6.54
CA ALA A 163 6.25 15.88 7.62
C ALA A 163 5.91 15.33 9.01
N GLN A 164 4.65 14.91 9.23
CA GLN A 164 4.25 14.27 10.49
C GLN A 164 4.92 12.92 10.68
N GLN A 165 5.10 12.14 9.60
CA GLN A 165 5.77 10.84 9.64
C GLN A 165 7.23 10.98 10.05
N ILE A 166 7.95 11.95 9.47
CA ILE A 166 9.35 12.23 9.80
C ILE A 166 9.49 12.70 11.25
N LEU A 167 8.64 13.64 11.68
CA LEU A 167 8.66 14.14 13.05
C LEU A 167 8.39 13.01 14.05
N LEU A 168 7.36 12.20 13.79
CA LEU A 168 7.00 11.07 14.65
C LEU A 168 8.13 10.03 14.71
N ALA A 169 8.77 9.71 13.58
CA ALA A 169 9.92 8.82 13.57
C ALA A 169 11.06 9.36 14.45
N TYR A 170 11.37 10.65 14.33
CA TYR A 170 12.37 11.32 15.15
C TYR A 170 12.04 11.26 16.65
N GLU A 171 10.80 11.52 17.05
CA GLU A 171 10.34 11.47 18.44
C GLU A 171 10.45 10.07 19.08
N HIS A 172 10.44 9.02 18.25
CA HIS A 172 10.52 7.63 18.71
C HIS A 172 11.95 7.06 18.69
N PHE A 173 12.94 7.81 18.18
CA PHE A 173 14.36 7.50 18.39
C PHE A 173 14.78 7.94 19.78
N ASP A 174 15.06 6.96 20.65
CA ASP A 174 15.53 7.20 22.00
C ASP A 174 17.04 7.01 22.06
N ALA A 175 17.77 8.10 21.83
CA ALA A 175 19.22 8.11 21.85
C ALA A 175 19.82 8.17 23.27
N GLU A 176 18.99 8.20 24.32
CA GLU A 176 19.46 8.34 25.70
C GLU A 176 19.59 6.99 26.44
N PHE A 177 19.08 5.89 25.85
CA PHE A 177 19.11 4.54 26.43
C PHE A 177 19.70 3.46 25.51
#